data_AF-A0A7S0UNQ3-F1
#
_entry.id   AF-A0A7S0UNQ3-F1
#
_cell.length_a   1.000
_cell.length_b   1.000
_cell.length_c   1.000
_cell.angle_alpha   90.00
_cell.angle_beta   90.00
_cell.angle_gamma   90.00
#
_symmetry.space_group_name_H-M   'P 1'
#
loop_
_entity.id
_entity.type
_entity.pdbx_description
1 polymer ?
#
loop_
_entity_poly.entity_id
_entity_poly.type
_entity_poly.pdbx_seq_one_letter_code
_entity_poly.pdbx_strand_id
1 'polypeptide(L)'
;MSDAPKFRNVDPKTRSERYENRDKDAWEKARLRERSAATRKQEIVVNPVIPVSSSPAYIDERNRFNQDAAGEIQREKEEAMQKKQTIYEMKRLERYEKEQTRWKKIESVERRQEAHFQNARETGIGAHANLSSEHYNILTLDYKNTPQGQALKQKDIGVMKRAEIRADVLFRHNHSVSHNIITGEPLKEPPRRELP
;
A
#
# COMPACT_ATOMS: atom_id res chain seq x y z
N MET A 1 -18.06 -28.99 107.67
CA MET A 1 -18.56 -28.95 106.28
C MET A 1 -17.36 -29.11 105.37
N SER A 2 -17.18 -30.30 104.78
CA SER A 2 -16.10 -30.58 103.83
C SER A 2 -16.73 -31.30 102.65
N ASP A 3 -16.76 -30.61 101.51
CA ASP A 3 -17.33 -31.05 100.24
C ASP A 3 -16.56 -32.29 99.74
N ALA A 4 -17.26 -33.41 99.54
CA ALA A 4 -16.64 -34.66 99.12
C ALA A 4 -16.26 -34.58 97.62
N PRO A 5 -15.09 -35.09 97.20
CA PRO A 5 -14.63 -34.96 95.82
C PRO A 5 -15.56 -35.72 94.85
N LYS A 6 -16.20 -34.99 93.94
CA LYS A 6 -17.06 -35.54 92.88
C LYS A 6 -16.23 -36.33 91.87
N PHE A 7 -16.52 -37.63 91.72
CA PHE A 7 -15.88 -38.50 90.73
C PHE A 7 -16.10 -37.95 89.30
N ARG A 8 -15.01 -37.73 88.56
CA ARG A 8 -15.04 -37.31 87.15
C ARG A 8 -14.72 -38.51 86.28
N ASN A 9 -15.74 -39.06 85.62
CA ASN A 9 -15.57 -40.04 84.57
C ASN A 9 -15.14 -39.31 83.29
N VAL A 10 -13.90 -39.52 82.83
CA VAL A 10 -13.38 -38.94 81.58
C VAL A 10 -13.00 -40.09 80.67
N ASP A 11 -13.47 -40.04 79.43
CA ASP A 11 -13.18 -41.08 78.44
C ASP A 11 -11.67 -41.18 78.14
N PRO A 12 -11.15 -42.39 77.90
CA PRO A 12 -9.74 -42.60 77.61
C PRO A 12 -9.37 -41.95 76.27
N LYS A 13 -8.27 -41.19 76.27
CA LYS A 13 -7.73 -40.55 75.06
C LYS A 13 -7.40 -41.58 73.98
N THR A 14 -7.71 -41.24 72.73
CA THR A 14 -7.38 -42.08 71.58
C THR A 14 -5.87 -42.16 71.35
N ARG A 15 -5.41 -43.12 70.54
CA ARG A 15 -3.97 -43.27 70.24
C ARG A 15 -3.39 -42.04 69.52
N SER A 16 -4.14 -41.44 68.59
CA SER A 16 -3.75 -40.19 67.91
C SER A 16 -3.60 -39.04 68.88
N GLU A 17 -4.58 -38.82 69.77
CA GLU A 17 -4.53 -37.76 70.78
C GLU A 17 -3.34 -37.92 71.74
N ARG A 18 -2.93 -39.16 72.04
CA ARG A 18 -1.73 -39.41 72.86
C ARG A 18 -0.44 -39.03 72.13
N TYR A 19 -0.34 -39.30 70.82
CA TYR A 19 0.81 -38.87 70.04
C TYR A 19 0.85 -37.35 69.86
N GLU A 20 -0.29 -36.72 69.59
CA GLU A 20 -0.40 -35.27 69.44
C GLU A 20 -0.04 -34.53 70.73
N ASN A 21 -0.48 -35.03 71.89
CA ASN A 21 -0.12 -34.43 73.18
C ASN A 21 1.33 -34.69 73.61
N ARG A 22 2.07 -35.58 72.94
CA ARG A 22 3.47 -35.91 73.29
C ARG A 22 4.46 -34.89 72.76
N ASP A 23 4.16 -34.29 71.61
CA ASP A 23 5.02 -33.35 70.91
C ASP A 23 4.34 -31.97 70.81
N LYS A 24 5.04 -30.92 71.24
CA LYS A 24 4.51 -29.55 71.21
C LYS A 24 4.15 -29.14 69.78
N ASP A 25 4.95 -29.57 68.81
CA ASP A 25 4.77 -29.27 67.40
C ASP A 25 3.51 -29.93 66.83
N ALA A 26 3.27 -31.19 67.20
CA ALA A 26 2.09 -31.93 66.79
C ALA A 26 0.81 -31.36 67.43
N TRP A 27 0.90 -31.02 68.72
CA TRP A 27 -0.19 -30.39 69.47
C TRP A 27 -0.59 -29.04 68.87
N GLU A 28 0.39 -28.18 68.55
CA GLU A 28 0.12 -26.88 67.94
C GLU A 28 -0.48 -27.02 66.54
N LYS A 29 0.01 -27.97 65.73
CA LYS A 29 -0.58 -28.29 64.41
C LYS A 29 -2.03 -28.76 64.52
N ALA A 30 -2.35 -29.63 65.47
CA ALA A 30 -3.72 -30.06 65.72
C ALA A 30 -4.61 -28.89 66.13
N ARG A 31 -4.14 -28.07 67.07
CA ARG A 31 -4.85 -26.86 67.53
C ARG A 31 -5.08 -25.85 66.42
N LEU A 32 -4.11 -25.65 65.53
CA LEU A 32 -4.25 -24.75 64.38
C LEU A 32 -5.25 -25.27 63.35
N ARG A 33 -5.34 -26.60 63.13
CA ARG A 33 -6.37 -27.20 62.25
C ARG A 33 -7.79 -26.99 62.77
N GLU A 34 -7.98 -27.07 64.08
CA GLU A 34 -9.29 -26.90 64.72
C GLU A 34 -9.68 -25.43 64.92
N ARG A 35 -8.74 -24.50 64.76
CA ARG A 35 -8.96 -23.06 64.93
C ARG A 35 -9.88 -22.53 63.84
N SER A 36 -11.18 -22.44 64.14
CA SER A 36 -12.25 -21.95 63.25
C SER A 36 -12.39 -20.42 63.20
N ALA A 37 -11.33 -19.66 63.51
CA ALA A 37 -11.40 -18.20 63.54
C ALA A 37 -11.10 -17.61 62.15
N ALA A 38 -12.18 -17.25 61.44
CA ALA A 38 -12.27 -16.27 60.36
C ALA A 38 -11.53 -16.52 59.01
N THR A 39 -10.64 -17.50 58.89
CA THR A 39 -10.03 -17.87 57.60
C THR A 39 -10.64 -19.17 57.08
N ARG A 40 -11.08 -19.18 55.81
CA ARG A 40 -11.57 -20.39 55.12
C ARG A 40 -10.57 -21.51 55.35
N LYS A 41 -11.04 -22.70 55.73
CA LYS A 41 -10.23 -23.92 55.80
C LYS A 41 -9.48 -24.03 54.47
N GLN A 42 -8.17 -23.81 54.48
CA GLN A 42 -7.35 -24.02 53.31
C GLN A 42 -7.34 -25.52 53.07
N GLU A 43 -7.94 -25.96 51.96
CA GLU A 43 -7.73 -27.31 51.49
C GLU A 43 -6.23 -27.49 51.30
N ILE A 44 -5.66 -28.54 51.91
CA ILE A 44 -4.25 -28.83 51.75
C ILE A 44 -4.06 -29.22 50.30
N VAL A 45 -3.56 -28.28 49.49
CA VAL A 45 -3.24 -28.51 48.10
C VAL A 45 -2.06 -29.46 48.07
N VAL A 46 -2.29 -30.70 47.63
CA VAL A 46 -1.26 -31.77 47.57
C VAL A 46 -0.13 -31.38 46.61
N ASN A 47 -0.45 -30.64 45.55
CA ASN A 47 0.51 -30.13 44.57
C ASN A 47 0.21 -28.66 44.23
N PRO A 48 1.06 -27.69 44.65
CA PRO A 48 0.80 -26.27 44.44
C PRO A 48 0.84 -25.83 42.97
N VAL A 49 1.29 -26.70 42.05
CA VAL A 49 1.35 -26.42 40.60
C VAL A 49 0.02 -26.70 39.93
N ILE A 50 -0.80 -27.62 40.46
CA ILE A 50 -2.06 -28.02 39.84
C ILE A 50 -3.20 -27.24 40.52
N PRO A 51 -3.91 -26.37 39.79
CA PRO A 51 -5.04 -25.66 40.36
C PRO A 51 -6.14 -26.65 40.75
N VAL A 52 -6.75 -26.43 41.90
CA VAL A 52 -7.89 -27.22 42.38
C VAL A 52 -9.09 -26.99 41.46
N SER A 53 -9.94 -27.99 41.23
CA SER A 53 -11.09 -27.91 40.32
C SER A 53 -12.07 -26.76 40.60
N SER A 54 -12.13 -26.30 41.85
CA SER A 54 -12.95 -25.15 42.26
C SER A 54 -12.31 -23.79 41.95
N SER A 55 -11.02 -23.78 41.55
CA SER A 55 -10.27 -22.57 41.25
C SER A 55 -10.63 -22.04 39.86
N PRO A 56 -10.76 -20.72 39.66
CA PRO A 56 -10.87 -20.11 38.34
C PRO A 56 -9.67 -20.40 37.42
N ALA A 57 -8.53 -20.77 38.00
CA ALA A 57 -7.33 -21.17 37.26
C ALA A 57 -7.39 -22.62 36.77
N TYR A 58 -8.38 -23.41 37.19
CA TYR A 58 -8.55 -24.78 36.74
C TYR A 58 -9.19 -24.84 35.36
N ILE A 59 -8.57 -25.63 34.49
CA ILE A 59 -9.08 -25.97 33.18
C ILE A 59 -8.98 -27.48 33.02
N ASP A 60 -10.01 -28.08 32.41
CA ASP A 60 -9.94 -29.50 32.05
C ASP A 60 -8.86 -29.73 31.00
N GLU A 61 -8.17 -30.87 31.05
CA GLU A 61 -7.04 -31.17 30.15
C GLU A 61 -7.48 -31.14 28.68
N ARG A 62 -8.75 -31.51 28.41
CA ARG A 62 -9.36 -31.43 27.08
C ARG A 62 -9.50 -30.00 26.55
N ASN A 63 -9.71 -29.04 27.44
CA ASN A 63 -9.91 -27.62 27.10
C ASN A 63 -8.62 -26.82 27.23
N ARG A 64 -7.54 -27.44 27.72
CA ARG A 64 -6.23 -26.84 27.88
C ARG A 64 -5.59 -26.48 26.53
N PHE A 65 -5.95 -27.21 25.47
CA PHE A 65 -5.40 -27.05 24.13
C PHE A 65 -6.50 -26.85 23.09
N ASN A 66 -6.17 -26.12 22.01
CA ASN A 66 -7.07 -26.01 20.86
C ASN A 66 -7.27 -27.39 20.23
N GLN A 67 -8.51 -27.86 20.19
CA GLN A 67 -8.86 -29.16 19.62
C GLN A 67 -8.87 -29.16 18.09
N ASP A 68 -8.93 -27.97 17.46
CA ASP A 68 -9.03 -27.81 16.00
C ASP A 68 -7.81 -27.08 15.39
N ALA A 69 -6.61 -27.39 15.85
CA ALA A 69 -5.39 -26.82 15.26
C ALA A 69 -5.28 -27.12 13.75
N ALA A 70 -5.81 -28.26 13.29
CA ALA A 70 -5.81 -28.64 11.88
C ALA A 70 -6.69 -27.71 11.04
N GLY A 71 -7.90 -27.37 11.51
CA GLY A 71 -8.79 -26.42 10.85
C GLY A 71 -8.18 -25.02 10.79
N GLU A 72 -7.55 -24.55 11.85
CA GLU A 72 -6.86 -23.25 11.86
C GLU A 72 -5.76 -23.18 10.80
N ILE A 73 -4.89 -24.18 10.75
CA ILE A 73 -3.79 -24.27 9.77
C ILE A 73 -4.34 -24.35 8.34
N GLN A 74 -5.46 -25.06 8.13
CA GLN A 74 -6.07 -25.15 6.81
C GLN A 74 -6.62 -23.79 6.35
N ARG A 75 -7.34 -23.06 7.22
CA ARG A 75 -7.82 -21.70 6.89
C ARG A 75 -6.69 -20.76 6.55
N GLU A 76 -5.59 -20.79 7.32
CA GLU A 76 -4.41 -19.96 7.03
C GLU A 76 -3.81 -20.25 5.66
N LYS A 77 -3.74 -21.53 5.27
CA LYS A 77 -3.27 -21.94 3.94
C LYS A 77 -4.21 -21.46 2.84
N GLU A 78 -5.51 -21.61 3.03
CA GLU A 78 -6.53 -21.16 2.08
C GLU A 78 -6.50 -19.64 1.89
N GLU A 79 -6.40 -18.88 2.98
CA GLU A 79 -6.24 -17.42 2.92
C GLU A 79 -4.95 -17.01 2.20
N ALA A 80 -3.84 -17.69 2.49
CA ALA A 80 -2.57 -17.41 1.82
C ALA A 80 -2.64 -17.72 0.31
N MET A 81 -3.34 -18.79 -0.07
CA MET A 81 -3.58 -19.14 -1.47
C MET A 81 -4.48 -18.12 -2.16
N GLN A 82 -5.57 -17.71 -1.53
CA GLN A 82 -6.47 -16.68 -2.06
C GLN A 82 -5.74 -15.35 -2.26
N LYS A 83 -4.95 -14.91 -1.26
CA LYS A 83 -4.12 -13.68 -1.36
C LYS A 83 -3.14 -13.76 -2.53
N LYS A 84 -2.53 -14.93 -2.79
CA LYS A 84 -1.66 -15.11 -3.95
C LYS A 84 -2.43 -15.04 -5.26
N GLN A 85 -3.59 -15.70 -5.34
CA GLN A 85 -4.44 -15.70 -6.53
C GLN A 85 -4.88 -14.28 -6.91
N THR A 86 -5.37 -13.50 -5.93
CA THR A 86 -5.79 -12.11 -6.18
C THR A 86 -4.63 -11.24 -6.70
N ILE A 87 -3.44 -11.37 -6.11
CA ILE A 87 -2.24 -10.68 -6.59
C ILE A 87 -1.91 -11.05 -8.04
N TYR A 88 -1.99 -12.34 -8.38
CA TYR A 88 -1.70 -12.78 -9.75
C TYR A 88 -2.75 -12.29 -10.75
N GLU A 89 -4.02 -12.28 -10.38
CA GLU A 89 -5.11 -11.76 -11.20
C GLU A 89 -4.97 -10.26 -11.44
N MET A 90 -4.72 -9.47 -10.38
CA MET A 90 -4.48 -8.03 -10.51
C MET A 90 -3.29 -7.74 -11.42
N LYS A 91 -2.16 -8.43 -11.25
CA LYS A 91 -0.98 -8.27 -12.11
C LYS A 91 -1.27 -8.68 -13.56
N ARG A 92 -2.10 -9.71 -13.77
CA ARG A 92 -2.49 -10.16 -15.11
C ARG A 92 -3.34 -9.10 -15.80
N LEU A 93 -4.32 -8.53 -15.11
CA LEU A 93 -5.16 -7.44 -15.63
C LEU A 93 -4.33 -6.21 -15.96
N GLU A 94 -3.46 -5.77 -15.05
CA GLU A 94 -2.60 -4.60 -15.29
C GLU A 94 -1.70 -4.78 -16.53
N ARG A 95 -1.09 -5.97 -16.68
CA ARG A 95 -0.28 -6.29 -17.87
C ARG A 95 -1.11 -6.32 -19.13
N TYR A 96 -2.31 -6.91 -19.07
CA TYR A 96 -3.23 -6.96 -20.20
C TYR A 96 -3.61 -5.54 -20.64
N GLU A 97 -3.98 -4.66 -19.72
CA GLU A 97 -4.33 -3.26 -20.02
C GLU A 97 -3.15 -2.48 -20.63
N LYS A 98 -1.96 -2.62 -20.05
CA LYS A 98 -0.73 -2.01 -20.60
C LYS A 98 -0.48 -2.47 -22.03
N GLU A 99 -0.62 -3.76 -22.30
CA GLU A 99 -0.42 -4.31 -23.63
C GLU A 99 -1.51 -3.82 -24.59
N GLN A 100 -2.79 -3.82 -24.19
CA GLN A 100 -3.88 -3.26 -24.99
C GLN A 100 -3.66 -1.78 -25.36
N THR A 101 -3.21 -0.96 -24.41
CA THR A 101 -2.91 0.46 -24.69
C THR A 101 -1.73 0.60 -25.65
N ARG A 102 -0.72 -0.27 -25.55
CA ARG A 102 0.40 -0.32 -26.49
C ARG A 102 -0.06 -0.70 -27.90
N TRP A 103 -0.87 -1.75 -28.06
CA TRP A 103 -1.42 -2.16 -29.35
C TRP A 103 -2.27 -1.05 -29.99
N LYS A 104 -3.15 -0.40 -29.21
CA LYS A 104 -3.92 0.75 -29.69
C LYS A 104 -3.04 1.90 -30.17
N LYS A 105 -1.92 2.17 -29.50
CA LYS A 105 -0.95 3.18 -29.95
C LYS A 105 -0.31 2.78 -31.27
N ILE A 106 0.15 1.54 -31.40
CA ILE A 106 0.75 1.01 -32.63
C ILE A 106 -0.25 1.13 -33.79
N GLU A 107 -1.48 0.64 -33.61
CA GLU A 107 -2.55 0.71 -34.61
C GLU A 107 -2.86 2.17 -34.99
N SER A 108 -2.88 3.10 -34.02
CA SER A 108 -3.11 4.52 -34.31
C SER A 108 -1.99 5.16 -35.15
N VAL A 109 -0.75 4.67 -34.99
CA VAL A 109 0.41 5.17 -35.74
C VAL A 109 0.38 4.60 -37.13
N GLU A 110 0.13 3.29 -37.27
CA GLU A 110 -0.01 2.62 -38.55
C GLU A 110 -1.15 3.23 -39.38
N ARG A 111 -2.33 3.43 -38.78
CA ARG A 111 -3.45 4.11 -39.43
C ARG A 111 -3.12 5.52 -39.90
N ARG A 112 -2.36 6.28 -39.09
CA ARG A 112 -1.90 7.63 -39.48
C ARG A 112 -0.91 7.59 -40.63
N GLN A 113 0.01 6.63 -40.63
CA GLN A 113 0.97 6.43 -41.72
C GLN A 113 0.26 6.01 -43.01
N GLU A 114 -0.67 5.06 -42.92
CA GLU A 114 -1.45 4.60 -44.06
C GLU A 114 -2.29 5.74 -44.66
N ALA A 115 -2.99 6.51 -43.82
CA ALA A 115 -3.71 7.71 -44.27
C ALA A 115 -2.77 8.73 -44.92
N HIS A 116 -1.58 8.95 -44.37
CA HIS A 116 -0.57 9.82 -44.98
C HIS A 116 -0.14 9.31 -46.37
N PHE A 117 0.13 8.00 -46.51
CA PHE A 117 0.50 7.41 -47.80
C PHE A 117 -0.64 7.42 -48.81
N GLN A 118 -1.88 7.18 -48.38
CA GLN A 118 -3.08 7.28 -49.24
C GLN A 118 -3.24 8.72 -49.74
N ASN A 119 -3.20 9.71 -48.84
CA ASN A 119 -3.23 11.11 -49.21
C ASN A 119 -2.10 11.47 -50.20
N ALA A 120 -0.88 10.99 -49.96
CA ALA A 120 0.25 11.25 -50.86
C ALA A 120 0.07 10.62 -52.25
N ARG A 121 -0.60 9.46 -52.33
CA ARG A 121 -0.95 8.80 -53.61
C ARG A 121 -2.06 9.56 -54.34
N GLU A 122 -3.12 9.96 -53.65
CA GLU A 122 -4.26 10.68 -54.22
C GLU A 122 -3.86 12.08 -54.72
N THR A 123 -3.04 12.78 -53.94
CA THR A 123 -2.56 14.14 -54.27
C THR A 123 -1.39 14.13 -55.27
N GLY A 124 -0.74 12.98 -55.49
CA GLY A 124 0.45 12.87 -56.33
C GLY A 124 1.70 13.55 -55.77
N ILE A 125 1.68 14.01 -54.51
CA ILE A 125 2.75 14.83 -53.91
C ILE A 125 4.10 14.09 -53.87
N GLY A 126 4.08 12.76 -53.74
CA GLY A 126 5.29 11.93 -53.67
C GLY A 126 6.09 11.84 -54.99
N ALA A 127 5.52 12.28 -56.11
CA ALA A 127 6.14 12.20 -57.44
C ALA A 127 6.54 13.58 -58.00
N HIS A 128 6.42 14.66 -57.23
CA HIS A 128 6.86 15.97 -57.70
C HIS A 128 8.39 16.01 -57.78
N ALA A 129 8.90 16.28 -58.99
CA ALA A 129 10.30 16.64 -59.16
C ALA A 129 10.63 17.86 -58.29
N ASN A 130 11.83 17.88 -57.71
CA ASN A 130 12.35 19.07 -57.05
C ASN A 130 12.47 20.18 -58.10
N LEU A 131 11.45 21.04 -58.18
CA LEU A 131 11.48 22.22 -59.02
C LEU A 131 12.48 23.20 -58.39
N SER A 132 13.45 23.61 -59.18
CA SER A 132 14.37 24.69 -58.86
C SER A 132 13.59 25.91 -58.36
N SER A 133 14.13 26.62 -57.38
CA SER A 133 13.55 27.82 -56.76
C SER A 133 13.57 29.03 -57.71
N GLU A 134 13.14 28.85 -58.96
CA GLU A 134 13.26 29.83 -60.04
C GLU A 134 12.33 31.04 -59.88
N HIS A 135 11.40 30.99 -58.93
CA HIS A 135 10.38 32.00 -58.72
C HIS A 135 10.76 33.09 -57.71
N TYR A 136 11.95 33.00 -57.11
CA TYR A 136 12.56 34.06 -56.31
C TYR A 136 13.77 34.64 -57.04
N ASN A 137 13.83 35.95 -57.19
CA ASN A 137 14.94 36.63 -57.83
C ASN A 137 15.95 37.10 -56.78
N ILE A 138 17.13 36.49 -56.78
CA ILE A 138 18.20 36.76 -55.80
C ILE A 138 18.80 38.16 -56.01
N LEU A 139 18.78 38.71 -57.23
CA LEU A 139 19.37 40.02 -57.52
C LEU A 139 18.45 41.16 -57.05
N THR A 140 17.14 41.04 -57.28
CA THR A 140 16.17 42.06 -56.86
C THR A 140 15.58 41.81 -55.48
N LEU A 141 15.90 40.67 -54.85
CA LEU A 141 15.35 40.21 -53.57
C LEU A 141 13.81 40.20 -53.54
N ASP A 142 13.20 39.86 -54.67
CA ASP A 142 11.75 39.88 -54.82
C ASP A 142 11.24 38.64 -55.55
N TYR A 143 9.98 38.30 -55.30
CA TYR A 143 9.29 37.21 -55.97
C TYR A 143 8.89 37.65 -57.37
N LYS A 144 8.95 36.72 -58.34
CA LYS A 144 8.43 37.00 -59.69
C LYS A 144 6.91 37.22 -59.60
N ASN A 145 6.39 38.18 -60.37
CA ASN A 145 4.95 38.42 -60.49
C ASN A 145 4.27 37.37 -61.42
N THR A 146 4.46 36.09 -61.09
CA THR A 146 3.80 34.96 -61.72
C THR A 146 2.98 34.22 -60.66
N PRO A 147 1.96 33.43 -61.04
CA PRO A 147 1.17 32.65 -60.08
C PRO A 147 2.04 31.76 -59.18
N GLN A 148 3.10 31.20 -59.74
CA GLN A 148 4.06 30.36 -59.01
C GLN A 148 4.92 31.16 -58.02
N GLY A 149 5.30 32.39 -58.37
CA GLY A 149 6.01 33.30 -57.46
C GLY A 149 5.14 33.76 -56.30
N GLN A 150 3.86 34.05 -56.54
CA GLN A 150 2.91 34.35 -55.47
C GLN A 150 2.67 33.14 -54.56
N ALA A 151 2.56 31.94 -55.13
CA ALA A 151 2.44 30.70 -54.35
C ALA A 151 3.69 30.44 -53.47
N LEU A 152 4.88 30.73 -53.98
CA LEU A 152 6.13 30.67 -53.20
C LEU A 152 6.12 31.70 -52.06
N LYS A 153 5.75 32.96 -52.34
CA LYS A 153 5.59 34.01 -51.32
C LYS A 153 4.65 33.57 -50.19
N GLN A 154 3.49 33.01 -50.53
CA GLN A 154 2.53 32.51 -49.52
C GLN A 154 3.09 31.37 -48.68
N LYS A 155 3.82 30.43 -49.29
CA LYS A 155 4.48 29.33 -48.57
C LYS A 155 5.51 29.87 -47.58
N ASP A 156 6.35 30.82 -48.00
CA ASP A 156 7.39 31.42 -47.16
C ASP A 156 6.78 32.24 -46.01
N ILE A 157 5.74 33.04 -46.28
CA ILE A 157 4.96 33.73 -45.23
C ILE A 157 4.41 32.70 -44.22
N GLY A 158 3.90 31.57 -44.70
CA GLY A 158 3.44 30.48 -43.86
C GLY A 158 4.56 29.87 -42.99
N VAL A 159 5.76 29.70 -43.54
CA VAL A 159 6.94 29.24 -42.78
C VAL A 159 7.33 30.26 -41.71
N MET A 160 7.36 31.56 -42.06
CA MET A 160 7.66 32.63 -41.13
C MET A 160 6.65 32.68 -39.97
N LYS A 161 5.35 32.60 -40.26
CA LYS A 161 4.29 32.57 -39.25
C LYS A 161 4.42 31.36 -38.31
N ARG A 162 4.77 30.18 -38.85
CA ARG A 162 5.03 28.99 -38.01
C ARG A 162 6.26 29.17 -37.12
N ALA A 163 7.30 29.82 -37.62
CA ALA A 163 8.50 30.12 -36.85
C ALA A 163 8.22 31.09 -35.70
N GLU A 164 7.39 32.10 -35.93
CA GLU A 164 6.92 33.05 -34.91
C GLU A 164 6.13 32.35 -33.80
N ILE A 165 5.10 31.57 -34.17
CA ILE A 165 4.31 30.79 -33.20
C ILE A 165 5.21 29.86 -32.38
N ARG A 166 6.18 29.21 -33.03
CA ARG A 166 7.15 28.35 -32.35
C ARG A 166 8.03 29.14 -31.37
N ALA A 167 8.47 30.34 -31.75
CA ALA A 167 9.23 31.22 -30.87
C ALA A 167 8.41 31.58 -29.61
N ASP A 168 7.13 31.91 -29.75
CA ASP A 168 6.25 32.19 -28.61
C ASP A 168 6.02 30.99 -27.71
N VAL A 169 5.87 29.80 -28.29
CA VAL A 169 5.69 28.55 -27.52
C VAL A 169 6.97 28.22 -26.75
N LEU A 170 8.14 28.31 -27.41
CA LEU A 170 9.42 28.06 -26.76
C LEU A 170 9.72 29.10 -25.68
N PHE A 171 9.40 30.36 -25.92
CA PHE A 171 9.55 31.44 -24.96
C PHE A 171 8.71 31.17 -23.70
N ARG A 172 7.42 30.83 -23.87
CA ARG A 172 6.52 30.48 -22.75
C ARG A 172 6.96 29.23 -22.00
N HIS A 173 7.51 28.23 -22.70
CA HIS A 173 7.98 27.01 -22.05
C HIS A 173 9.28 27.21 -21.28
N ASN A 174 10.19 28.07 -21.77
CA ASN A 174 11.46 28.34 -21.12
C ASN A 174 11.38 29.37 -19.98
N HIS A 175 10.27 30.11 -19.88
CA HIS A 175 10.08 31.12 -18.83
C HIS A 175 8.81 30.83 -18.05
N SER A 176 8.95 30.35 -16.81
CA SER A 176 7.84 30.07 -15.91
C SER A 176 7.27 31.33 -15.22
N VAL A 177 8.03 32.43 -15.21
CA VAL A 177 7.72 33.70 -14.55
C VAL A 177 7.84 34.83 -15.58
N SER A 178 7.13 35.95 -15.39
CA SER A 178 7.06 37.08 -16.34
C SER A 178 8.21 38.09 -16.28
N HIS A 179 9.17 37.90 -15.36
CA HIS A 179 10.30 38.79 -15.15
C HIS A 179 11.60 38.00 -14.98
N ASN A 180 12.73 38.68 -15.17
CA ASN A 180 14.04 38.11 -14.87
C ASN A 180 14.21 37.98 -13.35
N ILE A 181 14.44 36.76 -12.87
CA ILE A 181 14.57 36.47 -11.43
C ILE A 181 15.82 37.07 -10.77
N ILE A 182 16.82 37.51 -11.55
CA ILE A 182 18.05 38.11 -11.04
C ILE A 182 17.92 39.64 -10.96
N THR A 183 17.38 40.27 -12.00
CA THR A 183 17.32 41.74 -12.12
C THR A 183 15.95 42.35 -11.80
N GLY A 184 14.89 41.54 -11.79
CA GLY A 184 13.50 41.99 -11.57
C GLY A 184 12.86 42.68 -12.77
N GLU A 185 13.59 42.87 -13.87
CA GLU A 185 13.08 43.50 -15.09
C GLU A 185 12.07 42.60 -15.83
N PRO A 186 11.08 43.18 -16.52
CA PRO A 186 10.14 42.40 -17.32
C PRO A 186 10.87 41.63 -18.42
N LEU A 187 10.42 40.40 -18.68
CA LEU A 187 11.01 39.58 -19.74
C LEU A 187 10.72 40.20 -21.11
N LYS A 188 11.77 40.30 -21.92
CA LYS A 188 11.68 40.79 -23.29
C LYS A 188 11.06 39.72 -24.18
N GLU A 189 9.92 40.02 -24.78
CA GLU A 189 9.29 39.15 -25.77
C GLU A 189 10.24 38.84 -26.94
N PRO A 190 10.10 37.65 -27.58
CA PRO A 190 10.87 37.34 -28.77
C PRO A 190 10.60 38.39 -29.88
N PRO A 191 11.63 38.76 -30.65
CA PRO A 191 11.47 39.75 -31.71
C PRO A 191 10.50 39.23 -32.77
N ARG A 192 9.40 39.96 -32.99
CA ARG A 192 8.45 39.68 -34.05
C ARG A 192 9.01 40.20 -35.37
N ARG A 193 8.96 39.37 -36.41
CA ARG A 193 9.35 39.79 -37.75
C ARG A 193 8.15 40.41 -38.43
N GLU A 194 8.31 41.60 -38.96
CA GLU A 194 7.29 42.19 -39.82
C GLU A 194 7.18 41.35 -41.09
N LEU A 195 5.96 40.90 -41.39
CA LEU A 195 5.67 40.12 -42.59
C LEU A 195 5.61 41.08 -43.81
N PRO A 196 6.28 40.75 -44.92
CA PRO A 196 6.23 41.53 -46.18
C PRO A 196 5.00 41.23 -47.05
#